data_AF-A0A521NKA3-F1
#
_entry.id   AF-A0A521NKA3-F1
#
_cell.length_a   1.000
_cell.length_b   1.000
_cell.length_c   1.000
_cell.angle_alpha   90.00
_cell.angle_beta   90.00
_cell.angle_gamma   90.00
#
_symmetry.space_group_name_H-M   'P 1'
#
loop_
_entity.id
_entity.type
_entity.pdbx_description
1 polymer ?
#
loop_
_entity_poly.entity_id
_entity_poly.type
_entity_poly.pdbx_seq_one_letter_code
_entity_poly.pdbx_strand_id
1 'polypeptide(L)'
;MQSMTLEQLRTASEAGGVSSVTLKGQGGAFLVQIATRNGDGAVLAKARSTEPRRFGNPATALSVLRDLGITVGQFDASEWNPAEREPLERSTDNRAQALRKAHEAAAYNEWLAAEIQEAVDDPRPNLSHDEVMALMEADIAAPTAARKPAAKKRA
;
A
#
# COMPACT_ATOMS: atom_id res chain seq x y z
N MET A 1 -13.38 -16.97 30.22
CA MET A 1 -13.74 -16.91 28.78
C MET A 1 -12.57 -17.45 28.00
N GLN A 2 -12.79 -18.51 27.22
CA GLN A 2 -11.73 -19.13 26.42
C GLN A 2 -11.44 -18.28 25.17
N SER A 3 -10.28 -18.45 24.56
CA SER A 3 -9.99 -17.87 23.25
C SER A 3 -9.90 -18.98 22.21
N MET A 4 -10.36 -18.70 20.99
CA MET A 4 -10.26 -19.62 19.87
C MET A 4 -9.69 -18.92 18.65
N THR A 5 -8.77 -19.57 17.94
CA THR A 5 -8.26 -19.07 16.64
C THR A 5 -9.27 -19.34 15.52
N LEU A 6 -9.03 -18.77 14.33
CA LEU A 6 -9.85 -19.03 13.15
C LEU A 6 -9.89 -20.51 12.77
N GLU A 7 -8.75 -21.20 12.85
CA GLU A 7 -8.66 -22.64 12.56
C GLU A 7 -9.45 -23.46 13.58
N GLN A 8 -9.33 -23.14 14.87
CA GLN A 8 -10.11 -23.80 15.92
C GLN A 8 -11.61 -23.57 15.75
N LEU A 9 -12.02 -22.34 15.38
CA LEU A 9 -13.42 -22.04 15.11
C LEU A 9 -13.94 -22.76 13.86
N ARG A 10 -13.11 -22.87 12.81
CA ARG A 10 -13.44 -23.67 11.61
C ARG A 10 -13.71 -25.12 12.00
N THR A 11 -12.76 -25.77 12.67
CA THR A 11 -12.89 -27.17 13.09
C THR A 11 -14.10 -27.37 13.99
N ALA A 12 -14.35 -26.46 14.93
CA ALA A 12 -15.52 -26.55 15.82
C ALA A 12 -16.85 -26.35 15.07
N SER A 13 -16.89 -25.45 14.08
CA SER A 13 -18.06 -25.22 13.23
C SER A 13 -18.37 -26.45 12.37
N GLU A 14 -17.35 -27.00 11.70
CA GLU A 14 -17.44 -28.20 10.85
C GLU A 14 -17.86 -29.44 11.67
N ALA A 15 -17.37 -29.57 12.90
CA ALA A 15 -17.77 -30.62 13.83
C ALA A 15 -19.14 -30.38 14.49
N GLY A 16 -19.81 -29.25 14.21
CA GLY A 16 -21.10 -28.89 14.80
C GLY A 16 -21.04 -28.50 16.29
N GLY A 17 -19.85 -28.24 16.83
CA GLY A 17 -19.62 -27.87 18.23
C GLY A 17 -20.00 -26.43 18.58
N VAL A 18 -20.22 -25.57 17.58
CA VAL A 18 -20.69 -24.20 17.77
C VAL A 18 -22.21 -24.18 17.87
N SER A 19 -22.75 -23.58 18.94
CA SER A 19 -24.20 -23.45 19.16
C SER A 19 -24.73 -22.11 18.65
N SER A 20 -24.03 -21.01 18.92
CA SER A 20 -24.33 -19.69 18.39
C SER A 20 -23.09 -18.82 18.31
N VAL A 21 -23.17 -17.77 17.50
CA VAL A 21 -22.14 -16.73 17.40
C VAL A 21 -22.81 -15.38 17.54
N THR A 22 -22.20 -14.51 18.34
CA THR A 22 -22.65 -13.14 18.56
C THR A 22 -21.55 -12.17 18.13
N LEU A 23 -21.87 -11.31 17.16
CA LEU A 23 -21.03 -10.18 16.81
C LEU A 23 -21.33 -9.04 17.80
N LYS A 24 -20.47 -8.89 18.81
CA LYS A 24 -20.62 -7.86 19.85
C LYS A 24 -19.79 -6.63 19.50
N GLY A 25 -20.45 -5.47 19.41
CA GLY A 25 -19.78 -4.18 19.37
C GLY A 25 -19.22 -3.83 20.75
N GLN A 26 -17.98 -3.38 20.80
CA GLN A 26 -17.30 -2.92 22.01
C GLN A 26 -16.46 -1.69 21.67
N GLY A 27 -16.91 -0.52 22.14
CA GLY A 27 -16.34 0.77 21.77
C GLY A 27 -16.34 0.94 20.25
N GLY A 28 -15.18 1.28 19.68
CA GLY A 28 -14.98 1.49 18.25
C GLY A 28 -14.84 0.26 17.35
N ALA A 29 -14.97 -0.96 17.89
CA ALA A 29 -14.71 -2.20 17.16
C ALA A 29 -15.76 -3.29 17.46
N PHE A 30 -15.71 -4.37 16.68
CA PHE A 30 -16.52 -5.56 16.85
C PHE A 30 -15.67 -6.75 17.24
N LEU A 31 -16.19 -7.59 18.12
CA LEU A 31 -15.64 -8.86 18.55
C LEU A 31 -16.62 -9.97 18.25
N VAL A 32 -16.09 -11.18 18.03
CA VAL A 32 -16.90 -12.37 17.80
C VAL A 32 -16.88 -13.21 19.06
N GLN A 33 -18.04 -13.32 19.72
CA GLN A 33 -18.28 -14.22 20.83
C GLN A 33 -18.92 -15.51 20.30
N ILE A 34 -18.47 -16.64 20.83
CA ILE A 34 -18.81 -17.97 20.36
C ILE A 34 -19.38 -18.72 21.56
N ALA A 35 -20.62 -19.19 21.44
CA ALA A 35 -21.17 -20.16 22.36
C ALA A 35 -20.88 -21.56 21.79
N THR A 36 -20.30 -22.42 22.61
CA THR A 36 -20.09 -23.83 22.26
C THR A 36 -21.17 -24.69 22.88
N ARG A 37 -21.43 -25.87 22.30
CA ARG A 37 -22.40 -26.84 22.84
C ARG A 37 -21.96 -27.45 24.17
N ASN A 38 -20.67 -27.39 24.49
CA ASN A 38 -20.12 -27.92 25.73
C ASN A 38 -20.34 -26.98 26.92
N GLY A 39 -20.97 -25.81 26.71
CA GLY A 39 -21.27 -24.82 27.74
C GLY A 39 -20.20 -23.75 27.91
N ASP A 40 -19.02 -23.92 27.30
CA ASP A 40 -17.94 -22.94 27.36
C ASP A 40 -18.12 -21.83 26.33
N GLY A 41 -18.05 -20.58 26.79
CA GLY A 41 -18.01 -19.39 25.94
C GLY A 41 -16.57 -19.07 25.51
N ALA A 42 -16.39 -18.84 24.22
CA ALA A 42 -15.11 -18.45 23.62
C ALA A 42 -15.19 -17.10 22.90
N VAL A 43 -14.04 -16.46 22.72
CA VAL A 43 -13.89 -15.26 21.90
C VAL A 43 -12.90 -15.54 20.78
N LEU A 44 -13.22 -15.09 19.57
CA LEU A 44 -12.31 -15.20 18.44
C LEU A 44 -11.05 -14.39 18.68
N ALA A 45 -9.89 -15.02 18.57
CA ALA A 45 -8.58 -14.44 18.82
C ALA A 45 -7.70 -14.40 17.56
N LYS A 46 -6.58 -13.68 17.65
CA LYS A 46 -5.57 -13.66 16.60
C LYS A 46 -4.86 -15.02 16.51
N ALA A 47 -4.34 -15.38 15.33
CA ALA A 47 -3.78 -16.72 15.09
C ALA A 47 -2.62 -17.12 16.02
N ARG A 48 -1.84 -16.15 16.51
CA ARG A 48 -0.65 -16.37 17.35
C ARG A 48 -0.75 -15.65 18.71
N SER A 49 -1.95 -15.33 19.16
CA SER A 49 -2.16 -14.62 20.43
C SER A 49 -3.55 -14.93 21.01
N THR A 50 -3.66 -14.87 22.34
CA THR A 50 -4.94 -14.93 23.04
C THR A 50 -5.73 -13.61 22.97
N GLU A 51 -5.14 -12.57 22.37
CA GLU A 51 -5.79 -11.29 22.13
C GLU A 51 -7.03 -11.45 21.25
N PRO A 52 -8.19 -10.90 21.68
CA PRO A 52 -9.39 -10.86 20.87
C PRO A 52 -9.15 -10.20 19.51
N ARG A 53 -9.62 -10.85 18.45
CA ARG A 53 -9.57 -10.32 17.08
C ARG A 53 -10.64 -9.23 16.95
N ARG A 54 -10.19 -7.98 16.95
CA ARG A 54 -11.02 -6.79 16.73
C ARG A 54 -11.24 -6.53 15.26
N PHE A 55 -12.49 -6.27 14.88
CA PHE A 55 -12.88 -5.86 13.54
C PHE A 55 -13.37 -4.41 13.57
N GLY A 56 -12.77 -3.54 12.76
CA GLY A 56 -13.27 -2.16 12.63
C GLY A 56 -14.55 -2.05 11.78
N ASN A 57 -14.83 -3.04 10.92
CA ASN A 57 -16.00 -3.09 10.06
C ASN A 57 -16.77 -4.40 10.30
N PRO A 58 -18.08 -4.35 10.64
CA PRO A 58 -18.87 -5.56 10.89
C PRO A 58 -19.00 -6.43 9.64
N ALA A 59 -19.03 -5.84 8.43
CA ALA A 59 -19.09 -6.61 7.18
C ALA A 59 -17.86 -7.53 7.00
N THR A 60 -16.67 -7.07 7.42
CA THR A 60 -15.46 -7.90 7.39
C THR A 60 -15.57 -9.09 8.35
N ALA A 61 -16.15 -8.90 9.53
CA ALA A 61 -16.41 -9.99 10.46
C ALA A 61 -17.40 -11.01 9.86
N LEU A 62 -18.46 -10.54 9.22
CA LEU A 62 -19.46 -11.39 8.56
C LEU A 62 -18.87 -12.22 7.41
N SER A 63 -17.99 -11.64 6.58
CA SER A 63 -17.28 -12.39 5.54
C SER A 63 -16.45 -13.52 6.14
N VAL A 64 -15.68 -13.23 7.20
CA VAL A 64 -14.87 -14.25 7.90
C VAL A 64 -15.77 -15.36 8.47
N LEU A 65 -16.88 -15.02 9.11
CA LEU A 65 -17.82 -16.01 9.66
C LEU A 65 -18.41 -16.89 8.56
N ARG A 66 -18.80 -16.29 7.43
CA ARG A 66 -19.30 -17.03 6.25
C ARG A 66 -18.25 -18.02 5.73
N ASP A 67 -16.99 -17.60 5.61
CA ASP A 67 -15.90 -18.46 5.12
C ASP A 67 -15.56 -19.63 6.08
N LEU A 68 -16.01 -19.54 7.34
CA LEU A 68 -15.93 -20.59 8.36
C LEU A 68 -17.20 -21.47 8.42
N GLY A 69 -18.16 -21.24 7.52
CA GLY A 69 -19.44 -21.96 7.48
C GLY A 69 -20.49 -21.45 8.47
N ILE A 70 -20.24 -20.33 9.16
CA ILE A 70 -21.18 -19.72 10.10
C ILE A 70 -22.01 -18.69 9.34
N THR A 71 -23.21 -19.09 8.95
CA THR A 71 -24.12 -18.27 8.12
C THR A 71 -25.21 -17.55 8.92
N VAL A 72 -25.45 -17.99 10.17
CA VAL A 72 -26.47 -17.43 11.06
C VAL A 72 -25.82 -17.09 12.40
N GLY A 73 -26.18 -15.94 12.96
CA GLY A 73 -25.70 -15.47 14.25
C GLY A 73 -26.53 -14.31 14.77
N GLN A 74 -26.14 -13.81 15.94
CA GLN A 74 -26.73 -12.65 16.59
C GLN A 74 -25.77 -11.47 16.50
N PHE A 75 -26.31 -10.27 16.70
CA PHE A 75 -25.50 -9.08 16.90
C PHE A 75 -25.90 -8.42 18.21
N ASP A 76 -24.92 -7.87 18.91
CA ASP A 76 -25.11 -7.06 20.10
C ASP A 76 -24.42 -5.72 19.88
N ALA A 77 -25.19 -4.66 19.72
CA ALA A 77 -24.69 -3.31 19.49
C ALA A 77 -24.76 -2.43 20.75
N SER A 78 -25.08 -3.00 21.92
CA SER A 78 -25.34 -2.24 23.15
C SER A 78 -24.14 -1.44 23.62
N GLU A 79 -22.92 -1.93 23.37
CA GLU A 79 -21.65 -1.28 23.71
C GLU A 79 -20.91 -0.71 22.49
N TRP A 80 -21.58 -0.58 21.33
CA TRP A 80 -20.95 -0.03 20.14
C TRP A 80 -20.97 1.51 20.16
N ASN A 81 -19.78 2.12 20.11
CA ASN A 81 -19.62 3.56 19.98
C ASN A 81 -18.77 3.91 18.74
N PRO A 82 -19.38 4.38 17.64
CA PRO A 82 -18.64 4.74 16.43
C PRO A 82 -17.68 5.91 16.62
N ALA A 83 -17.87 6.76 17.65
CA ALA A 83 -16.96 7.87 17.93
C ALA A 83 -15.64 7.43 18.55
N GLU A 84 -15.61 6.27 19.23
CA GLU A 84 -14.40 5.66 19.79
C GLU A 84 -13.65 4.79 18.77
N ARG A 85 -14.13 4.77 17.52
CA ARG A 85 -13.40 4.11 16.44
C ARG A 85 -12.09 4.87 16.25
N GLU A 86 -11.00 4.21 16.65
CA GLU A 86 -9.64 4.60 16.26
C GLU A 86 -9.68 4.99 14.78
N PRO A 87 -9.34 6.26 14.45
CA PRO A 87 -9.20 6.69 13.09
C PRO A 87 -8.12 5.80 12.47
N LEU A 88 -8.53 4.70 11.84
CA LEU A 88 -7.73 4.05 10.84
C LEU A 88 -7.56 5.14 9.81
N GLU A 89 -6.41 5.84 9.83
CA GLU A 89 -5.94 6.61 8.69
C GLU A 89 -6.27 5.75 7.49
N ARG A 90 -7.23 6.19 6.67
CA ARG A 90 -7.96 5.31 5.75
C ARG A 90 -6.94 4.52 4.95
N SER A 91 -6.75 3.24 5.29
CA SER A 91 -5.66 2.45 4.73
C SER A 91 -5.82 2.26 3.22
N THR A 92 -7.04 2.49 2.72
CA THR A 92 -7.36 2.64 1.30
C THR A 92 -6.72 3.85 0.65
N ASP A 93 -6.68 5.01 1.31
CA ASP A 93 -6.03 6.21 0.77
C ASP A 93 -4.52 6.02 0.74
N ASN A 94 -3.94 5.44 1.80
CA ASN A 94 -2.52 5.10 1.85
C ASN A 94 -2.16 4.02 0.80
N ARG A 95 -2.96 2.95 0.66
CA ARG A 95 -2.72 1.90 -0.34
C ARG A 95 -2.90 2.40 -1.78
N ALA A 96 -3.89 3.25 -2.04
CA ALA A 96 -4.07 3.87 -3.35
C ALA A 96 -2.92 4.83 -3.68
N GLN A 97 -2.43 5.61 -2.70
CA GLN A 97 -1.24 6.43 -2.88
C GLN A 97 0.03 5.58 -3.10
N ALA A 98 0.18 4.47 -2.38
CA ALA A 98 1.30 3.54 -2.58
C ALA A 98 1.28 2.90 -3.97
N LEU A 99 0.09 2.50 -4.48
CA LEU A 99 -0.06 1.98 -5.83
C LEU A 99 0.23 3.03 -6.89
N ARG A 100 -0.27 4.28 -6.73
CA ARG A 100 0.05 5.37 -7.65
C ARG A 100 1.55 5.64 -7.71
N LYS A 101 2.22 5.75 -6.57
CA LYS A 101 3.68 5.93 -6.50
C LYS A 101 4.44 4.78 -7.17
N ALA A 102 3.97 3.54 -7.00
CA ALA A 102 4.59 2.38 -7.65
C ALA A 102 4.43 2.43 -9.19
N HIS A 103 3.26 2.84 -9.69
CA HIS A 103 3.03 3.02 -11.12
C HIS A 103 3.85 4.18 -11.71
N GLU A 104 3.92 5.31 -11.02
CA GLU A 104 4.75 6.46 -11.43
C GLU A 104 6.23 6.08 -11.49
N ALA A 105 6.74 5.34 -10.49
CA ALA A 105 8.11 4.86 -10.49
C ALA A 105 8.38 3.85 -11.62
N ALA A 106 7.44 2.95 -11.91
CA ALA A 106 7.57 2.01 -13.02
C ALA A 106 7.62 2.74 -14.37
N ALA A 107 6.71 3.69 -14.61
CA ALA A 107 6.69 4.47 -15.84
C ALA A 107 7.97 5.31 -16.02
N TYR A 108 8.47 5.92 -14.93
CA TYR A 108 9.73 6.67 -14.96
C TYR A 108 10.91 5.77 -15.28
N ASN A 109 10.98 4.58 -14.68
CA ASN A 109 12.06 3.62 -14.93
C ASN A 109 12.02 3.08 -16.37
N GLU A 110 10.84 2.82 -16.92
CA GLU A 110 10.68 2.41 -18.32
C GLU A 110 11.15 3.50 -19.29
N TRP A 111 10.73 4.75 -19.06
CA TRP A 111 11.20 5.89 -19.86
C TRP A 111 12.72 6.08 -19.73
N LEU A 112 13.27 6.05 -18.52
CA LEU A 112 14.71 6.22 -18.29
C LEU A 112 15.53 5.10 -18.92
N ALA A 113 15.05 3.85 -18.83
CA ALA A 113 15.70 2.71 -19.48
C ALA A 113 15.71 2.85 -21.00
N ALA A 114 14.60 3.34 -21.59
CA ALA A 114 14.53 3.60 -23.03
C ALA A 114 15.51 4.70 -23.45
N GLU A 115 15.58 5.81 -22.71
CA GLU A 115 16.50 6.93 -22.99
C GLU A 115 17.97 6.49 -22.89
N ILE A 116 18.31 5.71 -21.85
CA ILE A 116 19.65 5.14 -21.70
C ILE A 116 19.98 4.22 -22.88
N GLN A 117 19.04 3.38 -23.30
CA GLN A 117 19.25 2.46 -24.42
C GLN A 117 19.43 3.22 -25.74
N GLU A 118 18.66 4.28 -25.98
CA GLU A 118 18.81 5.15 -27.15
C GLU A 118 20.19 5.81 -27.19
N ALA A 119 20.70 6.29 -26.04
CA ALA A 119 22.04 6.85 -25.95
C ALA A 119 23.15 5.80 -26.16
N VAL A 120 22.93 4.55 -25.71
CA VAL A 120 23.86 3.43 -25.94
C VAL A 120 23.88 3.00 -27.41
N ASP A 121 22.73 3.04 -28.07
CA ASP A 121 22.56 2.64 -29.47
C ASP A 121 22.91 3.76 -30.47
N ASP A 122 23.22 4.99 -30.02
CA ASP A 122 23.62 6.09 -30.90
C ASP A 122 24.94 5.74 -31.64
N PRO A 123 24.94 5.66 -32.98
CA PRO A 123 26.13 5.31 -33.75
C PRO A 123 27.18 6.44 -33.81
N ARG A 124 26.88 7.64 -33.27
CA ARG A 124 27.84 8.75 -33.24
C ARG A 124 29.02 8.42 -32.32
N PRO A 125 30.23 8.93 -32.65
CA PRO A 125 31.38 8.76 -31.78
C PRO A 125 31.15 9.47 -30.44
N ASN A 126 31.44 8.76 -29.34
CA ASN A 126 31.48 9.38 -28.02
C ASN A 126 32.57 10.44 -27.98
N LEU A 127 32.20 11.68 -27.62
CA LEU A 127 33.13 12.78 -27.42
C LEU A 127 33.43 12.94 -25.94
N SER A 128 34.70 13.15 -25.59
CA SER A 128 35.07 13.49 -24.21
C SER A 128 34.60 14.90 -23.85
N HIS A 129 34.46 15.16 -22.55
CA HIS A 129 34.08 16.48 -22.06
C HIS A 129 35.03 17.57 -22.56
N ASP A 130 36.34 17.31 -22.54
CA ASP A 130 37.37 18.28 -22.98
C ASP A 130 37.23 18.62 -24.46
N GLU A 131 36.93 17.63 -25.31
CA GLU A 131 36.71 17.83 -26.75
C GLU A 131 35.42 18.64 -27.02
N VAL A 132 34.34 18.36 -26.29
CA VAL A 132 33.09 19.14 -26.38
C VAL A 132 33.31 20.58 -25.96
N MET A 133 34.02 20.81 -24.85
CA MET A 133 34.32 22.16 -24.37
C MET A 133 35.21 22.92 -25.36
N ALA A 134 36.20 22.27 -25.96
CA ALA A 134 37.04 22.88 -26.99
C ALA A 134 36.27 23.26 -28.26
N LEU A 135 35.35 22.41 -28.71
CA LEU A 135 34.46 22.70 -29.84
C LEU A 135 33.51 23.87 -29.53
N MET A 136 32.92 23.89 -28.33
CA MET A 136 32.05 24.97 -27.87
C MET A 136 32.78 26.31 -27.78
N GLU A 137 33.99 26.32 -27.22
CA GLU A 137 34.85 27.52 -27.14
C GLU A 137 35.20 28.05 -28.54
N ALA A 138 35.52 27.17 -29.48
CA ALA A 138 35.80 27.54 -30.86
C ALA A 138 34.57 28.16 -31.56
N ASP A 139 33.36 27.61 -31.34
CA ASP A 139 32.12 28.13 -31.91
C ASP A 139 31.73 29.50 -31.32
N ILE A 140 31.92 29.69 -30.00
CA ILE A 140 31.74 30.98 -29.33
C ILE A 140 32.74 32.02 -29.85
N ALA A 141 33.98 31.62 -30.14
CA ALA A 141 35.02 32.52 -30.65
C ALA A 141 34.78 32.95 -32.12
N ALA A 142 34.14 32.12 -32.95
CA ALA A 142 33.91 32.37 -34.37
C ALA A 142 33.26 33.74 -34.70
N PRO A 143 32.17 34.19 -34.03
CA PRO A 143 31.59 35.51 -34.28
C PRO A 143 32.41 36.69 -33.74
N THR A 144 33.38 36.45 -32.84
CA THR A 144 34.25 37.53 -32.31
C THR A 144 35.44 37.85 -33.23
N ALA A 145 35.90 36.89 -34.03
CA ALA A 145 37.00 37.10 -34.98
C ALA A 145 36.60 37.92 -36.22
N ALA A 146 35.32 37.90 -36.63
CA ALA A 146 34.80 38.67 -37.78
C ALA A 146 34.59 40.17 -37.51
N ARG A 147 34.76 40.62 -36.26
CA ARG A 147 34.59 42.01 -35.81
C ARG A 147 35.94 42.67 -35.45
N LYS A 148 36.94 42.61 -36.32
CA LYS A 148 38.13 43.49 -36.20
C LYS A 148 37.82 44.86 -36.86
N PRO A 149 37.82 45.98 -36.13
CA PRO A 149 37.61 47.29 -36.74
C PRO A 149 38.80 47.66 -37.63
N ALA A 150 38.51 48.09 -38.86
CA ALA A 150 39.51 48.60 -39.79
C ALA A 150 40.26 49.79 -39.18
N ALA A 151 41.57 49.65 -38.98
CA ALA A 151 42.43 50.74 -38.53
C ALA A 151 42.47 51.84 -39.61
N LYS A 152 41.89 53.02 -39.29
CA LYS A 152 42.00 54.22 -40.12
C LYS A 152 43.46 54.70 -40.14
N LYS A 153 44.15 54.55 -41.27
CA LYS A 153 45.34 55.35 -41.60
C LYS A 153 44.90 56.81 -41.75
N ARG A 154 45.52 57.73 -41.00
CA ARG A 154 45.51 59.16 -41.30
C ARG A 154 46.92 59.59 -41.69
N ALA A 155 46.97 60.34 -42.79
CA ALA A 155 48.15 60.94 -43.41
C ALA A 155 48.74 62.06 -42.56
#